data_AF-A0A7X9TWY4-F1
#
_entry.id   AF-A0A7X9TWY4-F1
#
_cell.length_a   1.000
_cell.length_b   1.000
_cell.length_c   1.000
_cell.angle_alpha   90.00
_cell.angle_beta   90.00
_cell.angle_gamma   90.00
#
_symmetry.space_group_name_H-M   'P 1'
#
loop_
_entity.id
_entity.type
_entity.pdbx_description
1 polymer ?
#
loop_
_entity_poly.entity_id
_entity_poly.type
_entity_poly.pdbx_seq_one_letter_code
_entity_poly.pdbx_strand_id
1 'polypeptide(L)'
;MSSNWELALIAVVEKELGQLKWLIDCQRDGVEDIEKQDVHAQVSRVTALTDLAYPDALPLSETSAARLRQFNDTAMRWVRASALER
;
A
#
# COMPACT_ATOMS: atom_id res chain seq x y z
N MET A 1 -1.73 -21.30 -17.95
CA MET A 1 -1.88 -19.83 -18.03
C MET A 1 -1.55 -19.29 -16.66
N SER A 2 -0.38 -18.67 -16.49
CA SER A 2 -0.09 -17.94 -15.27
C SER A 2 -1.17 -16.87 -15.10
N SER A 3 -1.75 -16.83 -13.90
CA SER A 3 -2.92 -16.06 -13.53
C SER A 3 -2.75 -14.55 -13.80
N ASN A 4 -3.24 -14.05 -14.95
CA ASN A 4 -3.23 -12.62 -15.29
C ASN A 4 -3.85 -11.73 -14.19
N TRP A 5 -4.71 -12.29 -13.35
CA TRP A 5 -5.32 -11.57 -12.23
C TRP A 5 -4.33 -11.26 -11.09
N GLU A 6 -3.32 -12.10 -10.83
CA GLU A 6 -2.31 -11.83 -9.80
C GLU A 6 -1.45 -10.63 -10.19
N LEU A 7 -1.08 -10.55 -11.48
CA LEU A 7 -0.36 -9.39 -12.03
C LEU A 7 -1.22 -8.12 -11.96
N ALA A 8 -2.52 -8.23 -12.26
CA ALA A 8 -3.44 -7.11 -12.12
C ALA A 8 -3.56 -6.65 -10.67
N LEU A 9 -3.65 -7.57 -9.70
CA LEU A 9 -3.65 -7.24 -8.27
C LEU A 9 -2.37 -6.53 -7.87
N ILE A 10 -1.20 -7.05 -8.24
CA ILE A 10 0.10 -6.42 -7.98
C ILE A 10 0.13 -4.99 -8.54
N ALA A 11 -0.31 -4.79 -9.79
CA ALA A 11 -0.32 -3.48 -10.42
C ALA A 11 -1.27 -2.49 -9.70
N VAL A 12 -2.42 -2.96 -9.23
CA VAL A 12 -3.34 -2.14 -8.42
C VAL A 12 -2.67 -1.75 -7.10
N VAL A 13 -2.08 -2.70 -6.36
CA VAL A 13 -1.42 -2.39 -5.08
C VAL A 13 -0.24 -1.43 -5.29
N GLU A 14 0.53 -1.60 -6.36
CA GLU A 14 1.63 -0.69 -6.71
C GLU A 14 1.15 0.75 -6.96
N LYS A 15 0.01 0.91 -7.67
CA LYS A 15 -0.62 2.21 -7.86
C LYS A 15 -1.08 2.83 -6.54
N GLU A 16 -1.76 2.05 -5.69
CA GLU A 16 -2.22 2.53 -4.38
C GLU A 16 -1.06 2.89 -3.46
N LEU A 17 0.07 2.17 -3.56
CA LEU A 17 1.30 2.49 -2.86
C LEU A 17 1.92 3.80 -3.37
N GLY A 18 1.92 4.03 -4.68
CA GLY A 18 2.32 5.31 -5.29
C GLY A 18 1.50 6.49 -4.77
N GLN A 19 0.17 6.32 -4.68
CA GLN A 19 -0.73 7.33 -4.12
C GLN A 19 -0.42 7.61 -2.64
N LEU A 20 -0.14 6.57 -1.84
CA LEU A 20 0.24 6.75 -0.44
C LEU A 20 1.53 7.57 -0.32
N LYS A 21 2.54 7.28 -1.14
CA LYS A 21 3.80 8.02 -1.13
C LYS A 21 3.57 9.50 -1.45
N TRP A 22 2.77 9.78 -2.47
CA TRP A 22 2.43 11.15 -2.87
C TRP A 22 1.71 11.90 -1.74
N LEU A 23 0.73 11.29 -1.08
CA LEU A 23 0.02 11.91 0.04
C LEU A 23 0.96 12.23 1.22
N ILE A 24 1.89 11.33 1.53
CA ILE A 24 2.90 11.55 2.59
C ILE A 24 3.82 12.72 2.22
N ASP A 25 4.27 12.80 0.95
CA ASP A 25 5.10 13.90 0.49
C ASP A 25 4.35 15.23 0.54
N CYS A 26 3.10 15.29 0.05
CA CYS A 26 2.27 16.49 0.13
C CYS A 26 2.05 16.97 1.57
N GLN A 27 1.83 16.03 2.49
CA GLN A 27 1.70 16.34 3.91
C GLN A 27 2.99 16.90 4.51
N ARG A 28 4.16 16.37 4.13
CA ARG A 28 5.46 16.89 4.57
C ARG A 28 5.73 18.29 4.01
N ASP A 29 5.36 18.51 2.76
CA ASP A 29 5.62 19.76 2.04
C ASP A 29 4.56 20.85 2.36
N GLY A 30 3.57 20.54 3.21
CA GLY A 30 2.57 21.49 3.67
C GLY A 30 1.55 21.89 2.60
N VAL A 31 1.27 21.01 1.64
CA VAL A 31 0.28 21.25 0.58
C VAL A 31 -1.10 21.43 1.19
N GLU A 32 -1.70 22.59 0.94
CA GLU A 32 -3.10 22.88 1.31
C GLU A 32 -4.04 21.90 0.57
N ASP A 33 -5.14 21.49 1.21
CA ASP A 33 -6.12 20.48 0.74
C ASP A 33 -5.78 18.99 0.95
N ILE A 34 -4.66 18.64 1.61
CA ILE A 34 -4.39 17.25 2.04
C ILE A 34 -4.58 17.11 3.55
N GLU A 35 -5.57 16.33 3.95
CA GLU A 35 -5.84 16.03 5.35
C GLU A 35 -5.07 14.78 5.82
N LYS A 36 -4.84 14.68 7.13
CA LYS A 36 -4.29 13.46 7.74
C LYS A 36 -5.17 12.23 7.44
N GLN A 37 -6.47 12.46 7.33
CA GLN A 37 -7.49 11.47 7.05
C GLN A 37 -7.30 10.83 5.67
N ASP A 38 -6.77 11.57 4.68
CA ASP A 38 -6.49 11.03 3.34
C ASP A 38 -5.39 9.97 3.38
N VAL A 39 -4.32 10.22 4.14
CA VAL A 39 -3.25 9.24 4.39
C VAL A 39 -3.83 8.01 5.09
N HIS A 40 -4.66 8.18 6.13
CA HIS A 40 -5.28 7.05 6.84
C HIS A 40 -6.20 6.21 5.93
N ALA A 41 -6.99 6.86 5.08
CA ALA A 41 -7.85 6.19 4.12
C ALA A 41 -7.01 5.38 3.11
N GLN A 42 -5.92 5.97 2.62
CA GLN A 42 -5.05 5.31 1.66
C GLN A 42 -4.27 4.13 2.28
N VAL A 43 -3.79 4.27 3.51
CA VAL A 43 -3.18 3.16 4.27
C VAL A 43 -4.18 2.01 4.42
N SER A 44 -5.42 2.31 4.81
CA SER A 44 -6.46 1.29 4.97
C SER A 44 -6.72 0.50 3.68
N ARG A 45 -6.72 1.18 2.52
CA ARG A 45 -6.84 0.52 1.19
C ARG A 45 -5.66 -0.38 0.89
N VAL A 46 -4.43 0.10 1.08
CA VAL A 46 -3.21 -0.69 0.82
C VAL A 46 -3.16 -1.92 1.74
N THR A 47 -3.48 -1.76 3.02
CA THR A 47 -3.51 -2.88 3.96
C THR A 47 -4.59 -3.89 3.57
N ALA A 48 -5.81 -3.46 3.28
CA ALA A 48 -6.88 -4.36 2.86
C ALA A 48 -6.52 -5.19 1.60
N LEU A 49 -5.79 -4.61 0.65
CA LEU A 49 -5.34 -5.33 -0.56
C LEU A 49 -4.18 -6.28 -0.28
N THR A 50 -3.26 -5.90 0.61
CA THR A 50 -2.10 -6.72 0.95
C THR A 50 -2.42 -7.84 1.92
N ASP A 51 -3.48 -7.71 2.71
CA ASP A 51 -4.04 -8.77 3.56
C ASP A 51 -4.49 -9.99 2.75
N LEU A 52 -4.76 -9.81 1.44
CA LEU A 52 -5.06 -10.93 0.53
C LEU A 52 -3.90 -11.93 0.40
N ALA A 53 -2.69 -11.57 0.82
CA ALA A 53 -1.50 -12.40 0.81
C ALA A 53 -1.40 -13.41 1.98
N TYR A 54 -2.32 -13.34 2.95
CA TYR A 54 -2.34 -14.26 4.08
C TYR A 54 -2.97 -15.61 3.69
N PRO A 55 -2.56 -16.73 4.35
CA PRO A 55 -2.89 -18.09 3.91
C PRO A 55 -4.38 -18.41 3.72
N ASP A 56 -5.27 -17.65 4.36
CA ASP A 56 -6.73 -17.90 4.34
C ASP A 56 -7.51 -16.95 3.41
N ALA A 57 -6.83 -16.08 2.65
CA ALA A 57 -7.49 -15.04 1.85
C ALA A 57 -7.65 -15.39 0.36
N LEU A 58 -6.57 -15.36 -0.43
CA LEU A 58 -6.60 -15.74 -1.85
C LEU A 58 -5.55 -16.82 -2.16
N PRO A 59 -5.85 -17.75 -3.09
CA PRO A 59 -4.89 -18.74 -3.57
C PRO A 59 -3.88 -18.09 -4.52
N LEU A 60 -2.95 -17.30 -3.95
CA LEU A 60 -1.87 -16.64 -4.65
C LEU A 60 -0.67 -17.55 -4.79
N SER A 61 0.08 -17.39 -5.89
CA SER A 61 1.44 -17.92 -5.94
C SER A 61 2.30 -17.34 -4.81
N GLU A 62 3.28 -18.13 -4.36
CA GLU A 62 4.21 -17.71 -3.29
C GLU A 62 4.90 -16.38 -3.63
N THR A 63 5.29 -16.21 -4.90
CA THR A 63 5.90 -14.98 -5.41
C THR A 63 4.97 -13.77 -5.26
N SER A 64 3.70 -13.89 -5.67
CA SER A 64 2.72 -12.80 -5.56
C SER A 64 2.38 -12.48 -4.12
N ALA A 65 2.21 -13.50 -3.27
CA ALA A 65 1.98 -13.32 -1.83
C ALA A 65 3.18 -12.62 -1.16
N ALA A 66 4.41 -13.01 -1.48
CA ALA A 66 5.61 -12.34 -0.98
C ALA A 66 5.68 -10.88 -1.44
N ARG A 67 5.32 -10.59 -2.69
CA ARG A 67 5.31 -9.22 -3.23
C ARG A 67 4.30 -8.33 -2.52
N LEU A 68 3.09 -8.83 -2.26
CA LEU A 68 2.06 -8.10 -1.51
C LEU A 68 2.49 -7.83 -0.06
N ARG A 69 3.12 -8.79 0.62
CA ARG A 69 3.69 -8.57 1.95
C ARG A 69 4.77 -7.47 1.94
N GLN A 70 5.65 -7.46 0.93
CA GLN A 70 6.65 -6.41 0.75
C GLN A 70 6.01 -5.02 0.56
N PHE A 71 4.90 -4.93 -0.17
CA PHE A 71 4.16 -3.68 -0.31
C PHE A 71 3.59 -3.19 1.02
N ASN A 72 3.00 -4.09 1.83
CA ASN A 72 2.52 -3.74 3.16
C ASN A 72 3.65 -3.21 4.06
N ASP A 73 4.78 -3.92 4.11
CA ASP A 73 5.93 -3.52 4.91
C ASP A 73 6.47 -2.16 4.48
N THR A 74 6.47 -1.90 3.16
CA THR A 74 6.89 -0.60 2.60
C THR A 74 5.94 0.52 3.01
N ALA A 75 4.62 0.30 2.89
CA ALA A 75 3.61 1.27 3.32
C ALA A 75 3.75 1.60 4.81
N MET A 76 3.83 0.57 5.67
CA MET A 76 3.98 0.75 7.12
C MET A 76 5.27 1.49 7.48
N ARG A 77 6.36 1.25 6.76
CA ARG A 77 7.63 1.96 6.95
C ARG A 77 7.48 3.46 6.65
N TRP A 78 6.85 3.81 5.53
CA TRP A 78 6.65 5.22 5.16
C TRP A 78 5.76 5.96 6.15
N VAL A 79 4.65 5.34 6.57
CA VAL A 79 3.73 5.93 7.56
C VAL A 79 4.46 6.19 8.88
N ARG A 80 5.20 5.21 9.39
CA ARG A 80 5.97 5.37 10.64
C ARG A 80 7.04 6.46 10.52
N ALA A 81 7.75 6.52 9.40
CA ALA A 81 8.74 7.58 9.16
C ALA A 81 8.08 8.97 9.16
N SER A 82 6.94 9.12 8.48
CA SER A 82 6.21 10.40 8.42
C SER A 82 5.62 10.85 9.76
N ALA A 83 5.38 9.91 10.69
CA ALA A 83 4.89 10.20 12.03
C ALA A 83 5.99 10.68 12.98
N LEU A 84 7.27 10.36 12.70
CA LEU A 84 8.42 10.76 13.50
C LEU A 84 8.96 12.15 13.14
N GLU A 85 8.59 12.70 11.97
CA GLU A 85 9.04 14.02 11.48
C GLU A 85 8.14 15.18 11.96
N ARG A 86 7.15 14.93 12.83
CA ARG A 86 6.25 15.94 13.41
C ARG A 86 6.58 16.23 14.86
#